data_AF-A0A6W0PDV9-F1
#
_entry.id   AF-A0A6W0PDV9-F1
#
_cell.length_a   1.000
_cell.length_b   1.000
_cell.length_c   1.000
_cell.angle_alpha   90.00
_cell.angle_beta   90.00
_cell.angle_gamma   90.00
#
_symmetry.space_group_name_H-M   'P 1'
#
loop_
_entity.id
_entity.type
_entity.pdbx_description
1 polymer ?
#
loop_
_entity_poly.entity_id
_entity_poly.type
_entity_poly.pdbx_seq_one_letter_code
_entity_poly.pdbx_strand_id
1 'polypeptide(L)' 'MDLTIFSENIKSTGFILENKISKILISNKWNVINNKYYIDDVAKIAREIDIIAYKATKIEDIYVYTSLIISCKKK' A
#
# COMPACT_ATOMS: atom_id res chain seq x y z
N MET A 1 19.78 -20.49 12.35
CA MET A 1 19.40 -19.33 11.52
C MET A 1 19.24 -18.15 12.45
N ASP A 2 20.02 -17.08 12.23
CA ASP A 2 19.97 -15.90 13.09
C ASP A 2 18.83 -14.97 12.63
N LEU A 3 17.79 -14.87 13.46
CA LEU A 3 16.61 -14.05 13.19
C LEU A 3 16.89 -12.54 13.36
N THR A 4 18.00 -12.18 14.00
CA THR A 4 18.36 -10.80 14.31
C THR A 4 18.68 -10.03 13.04
N ILE A 5 19.43 -10.64 12.14
CA ILE A 5 19.79 -10.07 10.83
C ILE A 5 18.54 -9.74 10.00
N PHE A 6 17.54 -10.62 9.98
CA PHE A 6 16.28 -10.36 9.27
C PHE A 6 15.50 -9.20 9.90
N SER A 7 15.45 -9.13 11.24
CA SER A 7 14.79 -8.05 11.96
C SER A 7 15.42 -6.69 11.67
N GLU A 8 16.75 -6.62 11.68
CA GLU A 8 17.50 -5.39 11.37
C GLU A 8 17.28 -4.94 9.92
N ASN A 9 17.32 -5.87 8.97
CA ASN A 9 17.03 -5.57 7.57
C ASN A 9 15.58 -5.10 7.36
N ILE A 10 14.59 -5.69 8.03
CA ILE A 10 13.21 -5.20 7.95
C ILE A 10 13.11 -3.78 8.52
N LYS A 11 13.78 -3.50 9.63
CA LYS A 11 13.79 -2.17 10.26
C LYS A 11 14.47 -1.11 9.40
N SER A 12 15.46 -1.47 8.58
CA SER A 12 16.12 -0.50 7.69
C SER A 12 15.17 -0.02 6.57
N THR A 13 14.26 -0.88 6.10
CA THR A 13 13.27 -0.56 5.06
C THR A 13 12.07 0.29 5.53
N GLY A 14 11.22 0.69 4.57
CA GLY A 14 9.92 1.33 4.80
C GLY A 14 8.81 0.37 5.25
N PHE A 15 9.06 -0.94 5.22
CA PHE A 15 8.06 -1.99 5.40
C PHE A 15 7.24 -1.87 6.69
N ILE A 16 7.86 -1.47 7.81
CA ILE A 16 7.16 -1.32 9.08
C ILE A 16 6.08 -0.23 8.98
N LEU A 17 6.38 0.88 8.29
CA LEU A 17 5.43 1.95 8.06
C LEU A 17 4.31 1.50 7.14
N GLU A 18 4.64 0.88 6.01
CA GLU A 18 3.67 0.33 5.06
C GLU A 18 2.69 -0.62 5.76
N ASN A 19 3.21 -1.61 6.49
CA ASN A 19 2.40 -2.56 7.25
C ASN A 19 1.51 -1.87 8.29
N LYS A 20 2.01 -0.84 8.98
CA LYS A 20 1.21 -0.07 9.95
C LYS A 20 0.04 0.64 9.24
N ILE A 21 0.29 1.30 8.12
CA ILE A 21 -0.75 2.00 7.35
C ILE A 21 -1.76 1.01 6.78
N SER A 22 -1.32 -0.11 6.21
CA SER A 22 -2.20 -1.17 5.70
C SER A 22 -3.11 -1.71 6.79
N LYS A 23 -2.59 -1.95 8.00
CA LYS A 23 -3.40 -2.38 9.16
C LYS A 23 -4.46 -1.35 9.57
N ILE A 24 -4.12 -0.06 9.57
CA ILE A 24 -5.09 1.02 9.85
C ILE A 24 -6.20 1.05 8.79
N LEU A 25 -5.85 0.90 7.52
CA LEU A 25 -6.83 0.89 6.43
C LEU A 25 -7.75 -0.34 6.52
N ILE A 26 -7.18 -1.53 6.72
CA ILE A 26 -7.93 -2.78 6.88
C ILE A 26 -8.88 -2.70 8.09
N SER A 27 -8.41 -2.21 9.24
CA SER A 27 -9.27 -2.07 10.43
C SER A 27 -10.43 -1.10 10.19
N ASN A 28 -10.23 -0.11 9.33
CA ASN A 28 -11.24 0.83 8.87
C ASN A 28 -12.02 0.34 7.64
N LYS A 29 -12.04 -0.97 7.35
CA LYS A 29 -12.82 -1.62 6.28
C LYS A 29 -12.45 -1.19 4.86
N TRP A 30 -11.21 -0.80 4.62
CA TRP A 30 -10.68 -0.66 3.27
C TRP A 30 -10.16 -2.01 2.77
N ASN A 31 -10.38 -2.29 1.50
CA ASN A 31 -9.60 -3.31 0.79
C ASN A 31 -8.23 -2.72 0.48
N VAL A 32 -7.15 -3.50 0.66
CA VAL A 32 -5.78 -3.02 0.54
C VAL A 32 -4.98 -3.93 -0.39
N ILE A 33 -4.28 -3.32 -1.34
CA ILE A 33 -3.34 -3.96 -2.27
C ILE A 33 -1.99 -3.28 -2.03
N ASN A 34 -0.97 -4.04 -1.62
CA ASN A 34 0.38 -3.52 -1.39
C ASN A 34 1.28 -3.79 -2.61
N ASN A 35 2.34 -2.99 -2.76
CA ASN A 35 3.50 -3.21 -3.64
C ASN A 35 3.11 -3.45 -5.10
N LYS A 36 2.28 -2.56 -5.66
CA LYS A 36 1.79 -2.67 -7.02
C LYS A 36 2.73 -1.96 -8.00
N TYR A 37 3.29 -2.72 -8.93
CA TYR A 37 4.10 -2.16 -10.03
C TYR A 37 3.25 -1.74 -11.24
N TYR A 38 3.63 -0.63 -11.86
CA TYR A 38 3.10 -0.14 -13.13
C TYR A 38 4.21 0.47 -14.00
N ILE A 39 3.95 0.60 -15.30
CA ILE A 39 4.81 1.36 -16.20
C ILE A 39 4.28 2.79 -16.27
N ASP A 40 5.10 3.74 -15.84
CA ASP A 40 4.80 5.17 -15.98
C ASP A 40 4.79 5.51 -17.47
N ASP A 41 3.68 6.07 -17.95
CA ASP A 41 3.45 6.35 -19.36
C ASP A 41 4.24 7.57 -19.85
N VAL A 42 4.67 8.46 -18.95
CA VAL A 42 5.49 9.64 -19.25
C VAL A 42 6.97 9.28 -19.21
N ALA A 43 7.44 8.70 -18.09
CA ALA A 43 8.85 8.39 -17.88
C ALA A 43 9.27 7.07 -18.53
N LYS A 44 8.34 6.22 -18.98
CA LYS A 44 8.58 4.88 -19.56
C LYS A 44 9.42 3.96 -18.67
N ILE A 45 9.30 4.13 -17.34
CA ILE A 45 9.99 3.31 -16.34
C ILE A 45 8.99 2.58 -15.44
N ALA A 46 9.43 1.47 -14.86
CA ALA A 46 8.67 0.79 -13.82
C ALA A 46 8.66 1.64 -12.54
N ARG A 47 7.47 1.85 -11.99
CA ARG A 47 7.25 2.49 -10.69
C ARG A 47 6.45 1.58 -9.78
N GLU A 48 6.65 1.77 -8.48
CA GLU A 48 5.92 1.09 -7.44
C GLU A 48 4.92 2.04 -6.78
N ILE A 49 3.72 1.53 -6.53
CA ILE A 49 2.76 2.12 -5.60
C ILE A 49 2.82 1.27 -4.33
N ASP A 50 3.23 1.89 -3.23
CA ASP A 50 3.41 1.19 -1.95
C ASP A 50 2.07 0.60 -1.48
N ILE A 51 0.99 1.40 -1.50
CA ILE A 51 -0.35 0.95 -1.09
C ILE A 51 -1.44 1.55 -1.98
N ILE A 52 -2.34 0.69 -2.49
CA ILE A 52 -3.64 1.08 -3.04
C ILE A 52 -4.71 0.60 -2.06
N ALA A 53 -5.55 1.52 -1.57
CA ALA A 53 -6.67 1.18 -0.72
C ALA A 53 -7.98 1.60 -1.37
N TYR A 54 -9.02 0.77 -1.34
CA TYR A 54 -10.32 1.16 -1.88
C TYR A 54 -11.51 0.69 -1.03
N LYS A 55 -12.62 1.43 -1.15
CA LYS A 55 -13.93 1.08 -0.63
C LYS A 55 -14.95 1.18 -1.75
N ALA A 56 -15.72 0.11 -1.95
CA ALA A 56 -16.91 0.13 -2.78
C ALA A 56 -18.11 0.47 -1.91
N THR A 57 -18.92 1.43 -2.33
CA THR A 57 -20.20 1.77 -1.70
C THR A 57 -21.28 1.69 -2.75
N LYS A 58 -22.34 0.93 -2.48
CA LYS A 58 -23.51 0.87 -3.36
C LYS A 58 -24.44 2.02 -3.01
N ILE A 59 -24.75 2.85 -4.00
CA ILE A 59 -25.74 3.93 -3.91
C ILE A 59 -26.75 3.66 -5.01
N GLU A 60 -27.99 3.34 -4.62
CA GLU A 60 -29.04 2.86 -5.53
C GLU A 60 -28.53 1.69 -6.39
N ASP A 61 -28.48 1.85 -7.71
CA ASP A 61 -28.04 0.84 -8.68
C ASP A 61 -26.58 1.04 -9.14
N ILE A 62 -25.83 1.94 -8.50
CA ILE A 62 -24.46 2.29 -8.87
C ILE A 62 -23.48 1.89 -7.75
N TYR A 63 -22.33 1.33 -8.13
CA TYR A 63 -21.20 1.15 -7.22
C TYR A 63 -20.22 2.31 -7.35
N VAL A 64 -20.01 3.04 -6.26
CA VAL A 64 -19.00 4.10 -6.16
C VAL A 64 -17.76 3.53 -5.49
N TYR A 65 -16.62 3.62 -6.17
CA TYR A 65 -15.34 3.16 -5.66
C TYR A 65 -14.49 4.35 -5.25
N THR A 66 -14.31 4.54 -3.94
CA THR A 66 -13.34 5.51 -3.42
C THR A 66 -12.00 4.81 -3.30
N SER A 67 -10.96 5.35 -3.94
CA SER A 67 -9.61 4.79 -3.92
C SER A 67 -8.58 5.79 -3.40
N LEU A 68 -7.59 5.31 -2.65
CA LEU A 68 -6.43 6.03 -2.15
C LEU A 68 -5.17 5.39 -2.74
N ILE A 69 -4.31 6.22 -3.32
CA ILE A 69 -2.96 5.83 -3.78
C ILE A 69 -1.99 6.46 -2.78
N ILE A 70 -1.25 5.64 -2.06
CA ILE A 70 -0.43 6.07 -0.94
C ILE A 70 1.01 5.67 -1.21
N SER A 71 1.94 6.63 -1.02
CA SER A 71 3.36 6.33 -0.90
C SER A 71 3.84 6.58 0.53
N CYS A 72 4.50 5.57 1.11
CA CYS A 72 5.07 5.60 2.44
C CYS A 72 6.54 6.02 2.35
N LYS A 73 6.87 7.20 2.90
CA LYS A 73 8.25 7.69 2.98
C LYS A 73 8.72 7.69 4.44
N LYS A 74 9.72 6.87 4.70
CA LYS A 74 10.46 6.89 5.97
C LYS A 74 11.34 8.16 5.97
N LYS A 75 11.17 9.00 6.99
CA LYS A 75 12.07 10.13 7.28
C LYS A 75 13.30 9.65 8.03
#